data_AF-A0A2M9PEW1-F1
#
_entry.id   AF-A0A2M9PEW1-F1
#
_cell.length_a   1.000
_cell.length_b   1.000
_cell.length_c   1.000
_cell.angle_alpha   90.00
_cell.angle_beta   90.00
_cell.angle_gamma   90.00
#
_symmetry.space_group_name_H-M   'P 1'
#
loop_
_entity.id
_entity.type
_entity.pdbx_description
1 polymer ?
#
loop_
_entity_poly.entity_id
_entity_poly.type
_entity_poly.pdbx_seq_one_letter_code
_entity_poly.pdbx_strand_id
1 'polypeptide(L)' 'MAKQPERPQKIVAENRRARHNYFIEDDLEAGIMLEGSEVKSLRTGKANIGESYATVEGGEL' A
#
# COMPACT_ATOMS: atom_id res chain seq x y z
N MET A 1 11.21 6.89 -29.68
CA MET A 1 11.33 6.50 -28.25
C MET A 1 10.08 5.69 -27.92
N ALA A 2 10.23 4.39 -27.63
CA ALA A 2 9.09 3.50 -27.42
C ALA A 2 8.38 3.85 -26.10
N LYS A 3 7.09 4.16 -26.17
CA LYS A 3 6.21 4.35 -25.01
C LYS A 3 6.06 2.99 -24.33
N GLN A 4 6.57 2.85 -23.10
CA GLN A 4 6.42 1.62 -22.33
C GLN A 4 4.92 1.31 -22.11
N PRO A 5 4.51 0.04 -22.19
CA PRO A 5 3.11 -0.31 -22.02
C PRO A 5 2.66 0.02 -20.59
N GLU A 6 1.65 0.87 -20.46
CA GLU A 6 1.03 1.18 -19.17
C GLU A 6 0.42 -0.11 -18.60
N ARG A 7 1.08 -0.67 -17.59
CA ARG A 7 0.54 -1.81 -16.85
C ARG A 7 -0.58 -1.26 -15.95
N PRO A 8 -1.80 -1.82 -16.01
CA PRO A 8 -2.85 -1.41 -15.09
C PRO A 8 -2.39 -1.71 -13.67
N GLN A 9 -2.12 -0.66 -12.89
CA GLN A 9 -1.88 -0.79 -11.46
C GLN A 9 -3.21 -1.18 -10.81
N LYS A 10 -3.30 -2.44 -10.37
CA LYS A 10 -4.47 -2.94 -9.64
C LYS A 10 -4.26 -2.66 -8.16
N ILE A 11 -5.18 -1.90 -7.57
CA ILE A 11 -5.23 -1.71 -6.12
C ILE A 11 -5.49 -3.08 -5.46
N VAL A 12 -4.54 -3.52 -4.62
CA VAL A 12 -4.58 -4.82 -3.93
C VAL A 12 -5.22 -4.73 -2.55
N ALA A 13 -5.08 -3.59 -1.87
CA ALA A 13 -5.65 -3.31 -0.56
C ALA A 13 -5.89 -1.80 -0.43
N GLU A 14 -6.96 -1.41 0.25
CA GLU A 14 -7.30 -0.01 0.50
C GLU A 14 -7.94 0.10 1.90
N ASN A 15 -7.42 0.99 2.75
CA ASN A 15 -8.03 1.26 4.05
C ASN A 15 -9.13 2.33 3.90
N ARG A 16 -10.33 1.88 3.53
CA ARG A 16 -11.49 2.80 3.42
C ARG A 16 -11.87 3.42 4.76
N ARG A 17 -11.66 2.70 5.88
CA ARG A 17 -11.96 3.22 7.22
C ARG A 17 -11.11 4.44 7.56
N ALA A 18 -9.85 4.49 7.13
CA ALA A 18 -8.99 5.64 7.33
C ALA A 18 -9.61 6.93 6.74
N ARG A 19 -10.14 6.85 5.51
CA ARG A 19 -10.82 7.96 4.82
C ARG A 19 -12.16 8.36 5.44
N HIS A 20 -12.81 7.47 6.19
CA HIS A 20 -14.06 7.75 6.89
C HIS A 20 -13.82 8.33 8.30
N ASN A 21 -12.80 7.85 9.01
CA ASN A 21 -12.57 8.18 10.41
C ASN A 21 -11.66 9.39 10.60
N TYR A 22 -10.81 9.68 9.62
CA TYR A 22 -9.81 10.74 9.71
C TYR A 22 -9.90 11.69 8.52
N PHE A 23 -9.51 12.93 8.75
CA PHE A 23 -9.21 13.87 7.68
C PHE A 23 -7.74 13.70 7.29
N ILE A 24 -7.48 13.31 6.03
CA ILE A 24 -6.13 13.11 5.51
C ILE A 24 -5.64 14.45 4.99
N GLU A 25 -4.55 14.96 5.57
CA GLU A 25 -3.94 16.23 5.18
C GLU A 25 -3.00 16.09 3.98
N ASP A 26 -2.24 14.99 3.92
CA ASP A 26 -1.29 14.71 2.84
C ASP A 26 -1.12 13.19 2.62
N ASP A 27 -0.76 12.80 1.40
CA ASP A 27 -0.52 11.42 0.97
C ASP A 27 0.99 11.21 0.76
N LEU A 28 1.54 10.14 1.36
CA LEU A 28 2.95 9.78 1.21
C LEU A 28 3.10 8.46 0.45
N GLU A 29 4.08 8.37 -0.44
CA GLU A 29 4.45 7.13 -1.13
C GLU A 29 5.63 6.46 -0.40
N ALA A 30 5.43 5.21 0.03
CA ALA A 30 6.42 4.40 0.72
C ALA A 30 6.52 3.00 0.11
N GLY A 31 7.69 2.39 0.24
CA GLY A 31 7.96 1.03 -0.23
C GLY A 31 8.10 0.07 0.94
N ILE A 32 7.26 -0.97 0.97
CA ILE A 32 7.37 -2.03 1.98
C ILE A 32 8.12 -3.22 1.37
N MET A 33 9.15 -3.69 2.06
CA MET A 33 9.83 -4.93 1.69
C MET A 33 8.96 -6.11 2.11
N LEU A 34 8.63 -6.99 1.16
CA LEU A 34 7.76 -8.14 1.36
C LEU A 34 8.48 -9.43 1.02
N GLU A 35 8.12 -10.50 1.72
CA GLU A 35 8.55 -11.86 1.40
C GLU A 35 7.57 -12.55 0.43
N GLY A 36 8.05 -13.61 -0.23
CA GLY A 36 7.32 -14.24 -1.35
C GLY A 36 5.91 -14.76 -1.00
N SER A 37 5.69 -15.19 0.23
CA SER A 37 4.38 -15.63 0.75
C SER A 37 3.39 -14.46 0.85
N GLU A 38 3.86 -13.29 1.28
CA GLU A 38 3.05 -12.07 1.45
C GLU A 38 2.62 -11.53 0.09
N VAL A 39 3.54 -11.50 -0.89
CA VAL A 39 3.23 -11.13 -2.28
C VAL A 39 2.12 -12.02 -2.84
N LYS A 40 2.15 -13.32 -2.56
CA LYS A 40 1.11 -14.25 -2.99
C LYS A 40 -0.24 -13.93 -2.36
N SER A 41 -0.28 -13.66 -1.05
CA SER A 41 -1.50 -13.29 -0.32
C SER A 41 -2.13 -12.00 -0.86
N LEU A 42 -1.32 -10.95 -1.09
CA LEU A 42 -1.79 -9.69 -1.68
C LEU A 42 -2.38 -9.88 -3.08
N ARG A 43 -1.76 -10.70 -3.92
CA ARG A 43 -2.28 -11.02 -5.27
C ARG A 43 -3.61 -11.76 -5.24
N THR A 44 -3.87 -12.54 -4.19
CA THR A 44 -5.16 -13.22 -3.99
C THR A 44 -6.22 -12.34 -3.33
N GLY A 45 -5.93 -11.07 -3.05
CA GLY A 45 -6.85 -10.12 -2.42
C GLY A 45 -7.09 -10.40 -0.94
N LYS A 46 -6.22 -11.17 -0.28
CA LYS A 46 -6.33 -11.54 1.13
C LYS A 46 -5.45 -10.64 1.99
N ALA A 47 -5.75 -9.35 1.99
CA ALA A 47 -4.98 -8.33 2.70
C ALA A 47 -5.90 -7.42 3.51
N ASN A 48 -5.55 -7.15 4.76
CA ASN A 48 -6.26 -6.21 5.61
C ASN A 48 -5.27 -5.23 6.23
N ILE A 49 -5.49 -3.94 6.01
CA ILE A 49 -4.67 -2.83 6.53
C ILE A 49 -5.49 -1.87 7.40
N GLY A 50 -6.66 -2.31 7.87
CA GLY A 50 -7.64 -1.49 8.58
C GLY A 50 -7.16 -0.99 9.94
N GLU A 51 -6.32 -1.77 10.62
CA GLU A 51 -5.80 -1.51 11.97
C GLU A 51 -4.27 -1.34 11.96
N SER A 52 -3.72 -1.00 10.80
CA SER A 52 -2.28 -0.79 10.61
C SER A 52 -1.88 0.64 11.01
N TYR A 53 -0.65 0.80 11.47
CA TYR A 53 -0.01 2.09 11.71
C TYR A 53 1.39 2.10 11.08
N ALA A 54 1.90 3.28 10.77
CA ALA A 54 3.28 3.50 10.35
C ALA A 54 3.99 4.34 11.41
N THR A 55 5.28 4.11 11.60
CA THR A 55 6.12 4.90 12.51
C THR A 55 7.43 5.20 11.81
N VAL A 56 8.03 6.35 12.14
CA VAL A 56 9.36 6.70 11.66
C VAL A 56 10.38 6.11 12.63
N GLU A 57 11.20 5.17 12.17
CA GLU A 57 12.29 4.59 12.97
C GLU A 57 13.61 4.67 12.21
N GLY A 58 14.66 5.18 12.86
CA GLY A 58 15.99 5.25 12.25
C GLY A 58 16.12 6.13 11.00
N GLY A 59 15.11 6.95 10.69
CA GLY A 59 15.05 7.75 9.45
C GLY A 59 14.36 7.04 8.28
N GLU A 60 13.75 5.88 8.52
CA GLU A 60 12.96 5.12 7.55
C GLU A 60 11.46 5.20 7.87
N LEU A 61 10.63 5.09 6.83
CA LEU A 61 9.17 5.14 6.83
C LEU A 61 8.60 3.96 6.03
#